data_AF-K7L0Z5-F1
#
_entry.id   AF-K7L0Z5-F1
#
_cell.length_a   1.000
_cell.length_b   1.000
_cell.length_c   1.000
_cell.angle_alpha   90.00
_cell.angle_beta   90.00
_cell.angle_gamma   90.00
#
_symmetry.space_group_name_H-M   'P 1'
#
loop_
_entity.id
_entity.type
_entity.pdbx_description
1 polymer ?
#
loop_
_entity_poly.entity_id
_entity_poly.type
_entity_poly.pdbx_seq_one_letter_code
_entity_poly.pdbx_strand_id
1 'polypeptide(L)'
;METDKLNFEDLYIAVLLVYNDINKYIPGPHFDPPSKDKVREVKQSCDINLDGDIDRDEFYDFIMIMTADTFTFVSQKLIVTFVVAPTVAVATKKATEGVPGVGKLVQKIPNSVYASLVTIAAVWFQKKAQSSSL
;
A
#
# COMPACT_ATOMS: atom_id res chain seq x y z
N MET A 1 14.04 34.96 -6.36
CA MET A 1 12.61 34.62 -6.43
C MET A 1 12.57 33.19 -6.91
N GLU A 2 12.34 32.28 -5.98
CA GLU A 2 12.07 30.88 -6.29
C GLU A 2 10.73 30.86 -7.03
N THR A 3 10.70 30.34 -8.24
CA THR A 3 9.46 30.25 -9.03
C THR A 3 8.58 29.18 -8.41
N ASP A 4 7.41 29.58 -7.93
CA ASP A 4 6.40 28.76 -7.24
C ASP A 4 5.67 27.81 -8.22
N LYS A 5 6.44 27.19 -9.14
CA LYS A 5 5.97 26.42 -10.29
C LYS A 5 6.77 25.14 -10.43
N LEU A 6 6.07 24.04 -10.67
CA LEU A 6 6.68 22.73 -10.88
C LEU A 6 6.76 22.43 -12.38
N ASN A 7 7.99 22.20 -12.87
CA ASN A 7 8.17 21.64 -14.21
C ASN A 7 7.77 20.15 -14.23
N PHE A 8 7.68 19.59 -15.43
CA PHE A 8 7.22 18.22 -15.61
C PHE A 8 8.17 17.17 -15.02
N GLU A 9 9.48 17.39 -15.10
CA GLU A 9 10.49 16.46 -14.58
C GLU A 9 10.38 16.33 -13.06
N ASP A 10 10.29 17.44 -12.35
CA ASP A 10 10.15 17.48 -10.88
C ASP A 10 8.82 16.83 -10.46
N LEU A 11 7.74 17.14 -11.20
CA LEU A 11 6.43 16.53 -10.97
C LEU A 11 6.46 15.00 -11.17
N TYR A 12 7.11 14.53 -12.23
CA TYR A 12 7.20 13.09 -12.52
C TYR A 12 8.06 12.35 -11.50
N ILE A 13 9.19 12.93 -11.08
CA ILE A 13 10.03 12.36 -10.01
C ILE A 13 9.22 12.26 -8.70
N ALA A 14 8.47 13.30 -8.34
CA ALA A 14 7.64 13.26 -7.14
C ALA A 14 6.61 12.12 -7.18
N VAL A 15 5.95 11.90 -8.32
CA VAL A 15 5.04 10.76 -8.52
C VAL A 15 5.76 9.44 -8.30
N LEU A 16 6.94 9.24 -8.90
CA LEU A 16 7.72 8.00 -8.73
C LEU A 16 8.12 7.76 -7.27
N LEU A 17 8.49 8.81 -6.53
CA LEU A 17 8.85 8.72 -5.12
C LEU A 17 7.66 8.31 -4.25
N VAL A 18 6.47 8.87 -4.49
CA VAL A 18 5.25 8.50 -3.77
C VAL A 18 4.90 7.03 -3.99
N TYR A 19 4.95 6.54 -5.23
CA TYR A 19 4.69 5.12 -5.53
C TYR A 19 5.74 4.20 -4.89
N ASN A 20 7.01 4.59 -4.90
CA ASN A 20 8.07 3.86 -4.22
C ASN A 20 7.80 3.74 -2.71
N ASP A 21 7.38 4.83 -2.06
CA ASP A 21 7.08 4.80 -0.64
C ASP A 21 5.81 3.98 -0.32
N ILE A 22 4.76 4.10 -1.13
CA ILE A 22 3.58 3.23 -1.03
C ILE A 22 3.99 1.75 -1.09
N ASN A 23 4.84 1.38 -2.05
CA ASN A 23 5.31 0.01 -2.23
C ASN A 23 6.18 -0.50 -1.08
N LYS A 24 6.90 0.37 -0.38
CA LYS A 24 7.67 -0.03 0.81
C LYS A 24 6.79 -0.36 2.01
N TYR A 25 5.68 0.36 2.18
CA TYR A 25 4.88 0.28 3.41
C TYR A 25 3.60 -0.54 3.27
N ILE A 26 3.04 -0.69 2.06
CA ILE A 26 1.81 -1.46 1.86
C ILE A 26 2.14 -2.92 1.56
N PRO A 27 1.69 -3.87 2.40
CA PRO A 27 1.94 -5.28 2.16
C PRO A 27 1.18 -5.77 0.92
N GLY A 28 1.87 -6.52 0.07
CA GLY A 28 1.32 -7.09 -1.16
C GLY A 28 2.27 -6.95 -2.35
N PRO A 29 1.81 -7.32 -3.56
CA PRO A 29 2.57 -7.06 -4.79
C PRO A 29 2.81 -5.56 -4.97
N HIS A 30 4.00 -5.19 -5.44
CA HIS A 30 4.32 -3.81 -5.77
C HIS A 30 3.41 -3.27 -6.88
N PHE A 31 3.12 -1.98 -6.80
CA PHE A 31 2.39 -1.22 -7.79
C PHE A 31 3.34 -0.58 -8.78
N ASP A 32 3.08 -0.79 -10.06
CA ASP A 32 3.77 -0.04 -11.09
C ASP A 32 3.33 1.42 -11.03
N PRO A 33 4.27 2.37 -11.06
CA PRO A 33 3.92 3.78 -11.17
C PRO A 33 3.25 4.06 -12.52
N PRO A 34 2.48 5.15 -12.63
CA PRO A 34 1.89 5.58 -13.89
C PRO A 34 2.97 5.83 -14.95
N SER A 35 2.61 5.59 -16.21
CA SER A 35 3.51 5.89 -17.32
C SER A 35 3.78 7.39 -17.41
N LYS A 36 4.95 7.74 -17.94
CA LYS A 36 5.35 9.14 -18.18
C LYS A 36 4.32 9.88 -19.05
N ASP A 37 3.74 9.19 -20.03
CA ASP A 37 2.71 9.76 -20.91
C ASP A 37 1.39 10.01 -20.17
N LYS A 38 1.01 9.13 -19.25
CA LYS A 38 -0.18 9.34 -18.41
C LYS A 38 -0.02 10.56 -17.51
N VAL A 39 1.14 10.70 -16.88
CA VAL A 39 1.43 11.87 -16.02
C VAL A 39 1.43 13.16 -16.85
N ARG A 40 1.91 13.11 -18.09
CA ARG A 40 1.88 14.26 -19.00
C ARG A 40 0.45 14.63 -19.41
N GLU A 41 -0.37 13.65 -19.74
CA GLU A 41 -1.79 13.85 -20.06
C GLU A 41 -2.52 14.52 -18.88
N VAL A 42 -2.34 14.00 -17.66
CA VAL A 42 -2.98 14.56 -16.46
C VAL A 42 -2.46 15.97 -16.17
N LYS A 43 -1.15 16.20 -16.27
CA LYS A 43 -0.57 17.54 -16.14
C LYS A 43 -1.23 18.52 -17.13
N GLN A 44 -1.34 18.15 -18.39
CA GLN A 44 -1.96 19.01 -19.42
C GLN A 44 -3.44 19.26 -19.15
N SER A 45 -4.16 18.30 -18.56
CA SER A 45 -5.56 18.51 -18.19
C SER A 45 -5.76 19.43 -16.99
N CYS A 46 -4.71 19.62 -16.17
CA CYS A 46 -4.71 20.47 -14.98
C CYS A 46 -4.07 21.84 -15.20
N ASP A 47 -3.29 22.02 -16.27
CA ASP A 47 -2.70 23.30 -16.69
C ASP A 47 -3.80 24.19 -17.31
N ILE A 48 -4.54 24.89 -16.45
CA ILE A 48 -5.72 25.69 -16.82
C ILE A 48 -5.27 27.01 -17.44
N ASN A 49 -4.17 27.57 -16.93
CA ASN A 49 -3.65 28.85 -17.38
C ASN A 49 -2.84 28.72 -18.70
N LEU A 50 -2.55 27.49 -19.14
CA LEU A 50 -1.84 27.12 -20.37
C LEU A 50 -0.39 27.64 -20.42
N ASP A 51 0.26 27.77 -19.27
CA ASP A 51 1.63 28.26 -19.16
C ASP A 51 2.69 27.15 -19.28
N GLY A 52 2.25 25.89 -19.29
CA GLY A 52 3.13 24.74 -19.46
C GLY A 52 3.82 24.27 -18.19
N ASP A 53 3.59 24.89 -17.03
CA ASP A 53 4.00 24.45 -15.71
C ASP A 53 2.78 24.01 -14.88
N ILE A 54 2.96 23.77 -13.59
CA ILE A 54 1.87 23.52 -12.63
C ILE A 54 2.08 24.46 -11.45
N ASP A 55 1.09 25.30 -11.19
CA ASP A 55 1.04 26.11 -9.97
C ASP A 55 0.39 25.35 -8.80
N ARG A 56 0.26 26.02 -7.64
CA ARG A 56 -0.27 25.41 -6.42
C ARG A 56 -1.72 24.94 -6.53
N ASP A 57 -2.57 25.68 -7.24
CA ASP A 57 -3.99 25.37 -7.34
C ASP A 57 -4.19 24.24 -8.37
N GLU A 58 -3.45 24.28 -9.48
CA GLU A 58 -3.42 23.21 -10.48
C GLU A 58 -2.82 21.91 -9.92
N PHE A 59 -1.86 22.01 -9.00
CA PHE A 59 -1.27 20.85 -8.33
C PHE A 59 -2.29 20.08 -7.48
N TYR A 60 -3.26 20.78 -6.88
CA TYR A 60 -4.33 20.14 -6.12
C TYR A 60 -5.17 19.21 -7.01
N ASP A 61 -5.57 19.71 -8.18
CA ASP A 61 -6.34 18.93 -9.16
C ASP A 61 -5.53 17.78 -9.73
N PHE A 62 -4.24 18.00 -10.00
CA PHE A 62 -3.32 16.97 -10.44
C PHE A 62 -3.25 15.82 -9.43
N ILE A 63 -3.06 16.11 -8.14
CA ILE A 63 -2.98 15.09 -7.09
C ILE A 63 -4.32 14.37 -6.92
N MET A 64 -5.43 15.08 -6.96
CA MET A 64 -6.78 14.51 -6.93
C MET A 64 -6.97 13.45 -8.02
N ILE A 65 -6.62 13.77 -9.28
CA ILE A 65 -6.75 12.83 -10.40
C ILE A 65 -5.77 11.66 -10.25
N MET A 66 -4.50 11.95 -9.92
CA MET A 66 -3.46 10.92 -9.82
C MET A 66 -3.71 9.92 -8.69
N THR A 67 -4.39 10.33 -7.62
CA THR A 67 -4.62 9.48 -6.45
C THR A 67 -5.96 8.75 -6.47
N ALA A 68 -6.92 9.14 -7.30
CA ALA A 68 -8.27 8.55 -7.33
C ALA A 68 -8.26 7.02 -7.56
N ASP A 69 -7.52 6.56 -8.56
CA ASP A 69 -7.42 5.13 -8.88
C ASP A 69 -6.59 4.37 -7.84
N THR A 70 -5.47 4.97 -7.42
CA THR A 70 -4.55 4.42 -6.42
C THR A 70 -5.24 4.22 -5.07
N PHE A 71 -6.03 5.21 -4.63
CA PHE A 71 -6.75 5.16 -3.36
C PHE A 71 -7.82 4.08 -3.36
N THR A 72 -8.61 3.98 -4.43
CA THR A 72 -9.67 2.97 -4.57
C THR A 72 -9.07 1.56 -4.51
N PHE A 73 -7.99 1.35 -5.26
CA PHE A 73 -7.34 0.05 -5.35
C PHE A 73 -6.65 -0.35 -4.03
N VAL A 74 -5.89 0.56 -3.41
CA VAL A 74 -5.24 0.32 -2.11
C VAL A 74 -6.29 0.04 -1.03
N SER A 75 -7.39 0.81 -1.00
CA SER A 75 -8.46 0.64 -0.01
C SER A 75 -9.15 -0.72 -0.14
N GLN A 76 -9.49 -1.15 -1.36
CA GLN A 76 -10.08 -2.46 -1.59
C GLN A 76 -9.16 -3.60 -1.13
N LYS A 77 -7.87 -3.53 -1.45
CA LYS A 77 -6.91 -4.54 -0.99
C LYS A 77 -6.78 -4.56 0.53
N LEU A 78 -6.69 -3.40 1.18
CA LEU A 78 -6.63 -3.34 2.64
C LEU A 78 -7.89 -3.97 3.26
N ILE A 79 -9.08 -3.64 2.76
CA ILE A 79 -10.34 -4.24 3.22
C ILE A 79 -10.31 -5.76 3.04
N VAL A 80 -9.91 -6.26 1.87
CA VAL A 80 -9.80 -7.70 1.60
C VAL A 80 -8.81 -8.35 2.57
N THR A 81 -7.63 -7.78 2.76
CA THR A 81 -6.63 -8.29 3.71
C THR A 81 -7.18 -8.32 5.15
N PHE A 82 -7.86 -7.26 5.59
CA PHE A 82 -8.44 -7.19 6.94
C PHE A 82 -9.58 -8.19 7.16
N VAL A 83 -10.27 -8.65 6.12
CA VAL A 83 -11.32 -9.67 6.25
C VAL A 83 -10.76 -11.08 6.08
N VAL A 84 -9.93 -11.30 5.06
CA VAL A 84 -9.39 -12.61 4.71
C VAL A 84 -8.41 -13.10 5.77
N ALA A 85 -7.48 -12.25 6.24
CA ALA A 85 -6.46 -12.68 7.19
C ALA A 85 -7.04 -13.19 8.53
N PRO A 86 -7.99 -12.50 9.20
CA PRO A 86 -8.64 -13.04 10.40
C PRO A 86 -9.46 -14.30 10.12
N THR A 87 -10.14 -14.37 8.97
CA THR A 87 -10.96 -15.53 8.61
C THR A 87 -10.11 -16.77 8.42
N VAL A 88 -9.00 -16.65 7.69
CA VAL A 88 -8.00 -17.72 7.53
C VAL A 88 -7.42 -18.09 8.91
N ALA A 89 -7.04 -17.12 9.73
CA ALA A 89 -6.51 -17.39 11.07
C ALA A 89 -7.50 -18.18 11.96
N VAL A 90 -8.80 -17.81 11.95
CA VAL A 90 -9.85 -18.51 12.69
C VAL A 90 -10.09 -19.91 12.13
N ALA A 91 -10.11 -20.07 10.81
CA ALA A 91 -10.29 -21.38 10.16
C ALA A 91 -9.11 -22.32 10.48
N THR A 92 -7.88 -21.82 10.37
CA THR A 92 -6.67 -22.57 10.76
C THR A 92 -6.71 -22.94 12.24
N LYS A 93 -7.10 -22.01 13.14
CA LYS A 93 -7.26 -22.32 14.56
C LYS A 93 -8.22 -23.50 14.75
N LYS A 94 -9.44 -23.42 14.22
CA LYS A 94 -10.46 -24.49 14.32
C LYS A 94 -9.96 -25.83 13.78
N ALA A 95 -9.26 -25.84 12.64
CA ALA A 95 -8.71 -27.07 12.08
C ALA A 95 -7.65 -27.72 12.99
N THR A 96 -6.81 -26.91 13.65
CA THR A 96 -5.79 -27.41 14.58
C THR A 96 -6.35 -27.88 15.92
N GLU A 97 -7.52 -27.38 16.33
CA GLU A 97 -8.21 -27.84 17.55
C GLU A 97 -8.65 -29.32 17.48
N GLY A 98 -8.87 -29.86 16.28
CA GLY A 98 -9.21 -31.27 16.07
C GLY A 98 -8.03 -32.23 16.12
N VAL A 99 -6.79 -31.73 16.16
CA VAL A 99 -5.58 -32.57 16.10
C VAL A 99 -5.22 -33.11 17.50
N PRO A 100 -5.15 -34.45 17.70
CA PRO A 100 -4.75 -35.04 18.97
C PRO A 100 -3.37 -34.55 19.42
N GLY A 101 -3.25 -34.12 20.67
CA GLY A 101 -2.00 -33.60 21.26
C GLY A 101 -1.78 -32.09 21.09
N VAL A 102 -2.25 -31.48 20.00
CA VAL A 102 -2.09 -30.04 19.73
C VAL A 102 -3.36 -29.25 20.08
N GLY A 103 -4.53 -29.81 19.81
CA GLY A 103 -5.80 -29.09 19.92
C GLY A 103 -6.17 -28.63 21.33
N LYS A 104 -5.83 -29.43 22.36
CA LYS A 104 -6.06 -29.06 23.77
C LYS A 104 -5.25 -27.84 24.22
N LEU A 105 -4.10 -27.58 23.59
CA LEU A 105 -3.23 -26.45 23.94
C LEU A 105 -3.73 -25.17 23.28
N VAL A 106 -4.16 -25.26 22.01
CA VAL A 106 -4.66 -24.13 21.21
C VAL A 106 -6.03 -23.63 21.70
N GLN A 107 -6.91 -24.53 22.17
CA GLN A 107 -8.21 -24.16 22.75
C GLN A 107 -8.10 -23.30 24.01
N LYS A 108 -7.05 -23.49 24.82
CA LYS A 108 -6.85 -22.74 26.07
C LYS A 108 -6.32 -21.32 25.86
N ILE A 109 -5.88 -20.98 24.65
CA ILE A 109 -5.31 -19.67 24.34
C ILE A 109 -6.41 -18.76 23.78
N PRO A 110 -6.67 -17.61 24.40
CA PRO A 110 -7.61 -16.62 23.87
C PRO A 110 -7.23 -16.21 22.44
N ASN A 111 -8.24 -15.97 21.58
CA ASN A 111 -8.02 -15.63 20.18
C ASN A 111 -7.09 -14.41 19.98
N SER A 112 -7.19 -13.40 20.85
CA SER A 112 -6.35 -12.21 20.81
C SER A 112 -4.87 -12.52 21.07
N VAL A 113 -4.59 -13.40 22.04
CA VAL A 113 -3.22 -13.82 22.38
C VAL A 113 -2.63 -14.67 21.25
N TYR A 114 -3.39 -15.64 20.73
CA TYR A 114 -2.96 -16.44 19.59
C TYR A 114 -2.66 -15.58 18.36
N ALA A 115 -3.57 -14.66 18.02
CA ALA A 115 -3.37 -13.73 16.91
C ALA A 115 -2.09 -12.90 17.11
N SER A 116 -1.87 -12.33 18.31
CA SER A 116 -0.68 -11.53 18.59
C SER A 116 0.63 -12.32 18.45
N LEU A 117 0.69 -13.56 18.94
CA LEU A 117 1.87 -14.42 18.81
C LEU A 117 2.17 -14.78 17.34
N VAL A 118 1.12 -15.11 16.59
CA VAL A 118 1.23 -15.42 15.16
C VAL A 118 1.68 -14.19 14.38
N THR A 119 1.14 -13.00 14.69
CA THR A 119 1.56 -11.74 14.07
C THR A 119 3.04 -11.43 14.35
N ILE A 120 3.50 -11.57 15.61
CA ILE A 120 4.91 -11.36 15.97
C ILE A 120 5.81 -12.33 15.19
N ALA A 121 5.45 -13.62 15.13
CA ALA A 121 6.21 -14.61 14.38
C ALA A 121 6.25 -14.26 12.89
N ALA A 122 5.11 -13.91 12.29
CA ALA A 122 5.01 -13.54 10.88
C ALA A 122 5.87 -12.32 10.54
N VAL A 123 5.83 -11.25 11.35
CA VAL A 123 6.68 -10.06 11.18
C VAL A 123 8.17 -10.44 11.27
N TRP A 124 8.53 -11.32 12.20
CA TRP A 124 9.92 -11.77 12.35
C TRP A 124 10.41 -12.57 11.14
N PHE A 125 9.57 -13.44 10.59
CA PHE A 125 9.87 -14.18 9.35
C PHE A 125 9.94 -13.27 8.12
N GLN A 126 9.00 -12.33 7.98
CA GLN A 126 9.03 -11.33 6.90
C GLN A 126 10.30 -10.48 6.95
N LYS A 127 10.69 -10.00 8.14
CA LYS A 127 11.89 -9.20 8.32
C LYS A 127 13.14 -10.00 7.91
N LYS A 128 13.23 -11.28 8.27
CA LYS A 128 14.32 -12.18 7.84
C LYS A 128 14.34 -12.39 6.33
N ALA A 129 13.19 -12.59 5.71
CA ALA A 129 13.08 -12.79 4.26
C ALA A 129 13.52 -11.53 3.48
N GLN A 130 13.11 -10.34 3.92
CA GLN A 130 13.52 -9.07 3.29
C GLN A 130 15.01 -8.76 3.46
N SER A 131 15.61 -9.12 4.60
CA SER A 131 17.06 -8.97 4.79
C SER A 131 17.91 -9.99 4.01
N SER A 132 17.30 -11.06 3.49
CA SER A 132 17.99 -12.08 2.68
C SER A 132 17.94 -11.80 1.17
N SER A 133 17.19 -10.77 0.74
CA SER A 133 17.05 -10.35 -0.66
C SER A 133 17.86 -9.10 -1.00
N LEU A 134 18.85 -8.75 -0.17
CA LEU A 134 19.88 -7.74 -0.43
C LEU A 134 21.25 -8.42 -0.61
#